data_AF-A0A7S2ZT04-F1
#
_entry.id   AF-A0A7S2ZT04-F1
#
_cell.length_a   1.000
_cell.length_b   1.000
_cell.length_c   1.000
_cell.angle_alpha   90.00
_cell.angle_beta   90.00
_cell.angle_gamma   90.00
#
_symmetry.space_group_name_H-M   'P 1'
#
loop_
_entity.id
_entity.type
_entity.pdbx_description
1 polymer ?
#
loop_
_entity_poly.entity_id
_entity_poly.type
_entity_poly.pdbx_seq_one_letter_code
_entity_poly.pdbx_strand_id
1 'polypeptide(L)'
;MRQMRVKPNKICYASLIDACSKARQVDRAFTVMALMKQDKILPDIFAYNALIDACGRAKLVDKAFEVKEEIVGSGFKPDKGTFNALISACGRARDLPRAYE
;
A
#
# COMPACT_ATOMS: atom_id res chain seq x y z
N MET A 1 5.28 -7.94 -18.15
CA MET A 1 6.08 -8.68 -17.15
C MET A 1 5.90 -10.19 -17.19
N ARG A 2 4.81 -10.77 -17.72
CA ARG A 2 4.65 -12.24 -17.85
C ARG A 2 5.41 -12.91 -19.03
N GLN A 3 6.15 -12.16 -19.84
CA GLN A 3 6.87 -12.65 -21.02
C GLN A 3 8.39 -12.76 -20.87
N MET A 4 8.94 -12.58 -19.67
CA MET A 4 10.34 -12.92 -19.39
C MET A 4 10.37 -14.02 -18.33
N ARG A 5 11.22 -15.04 -18.51
CA ARG A 5 11.44 -16.20 -17.61
C ARG A 5 12.00 -15.83 -16.22
N VAL A 6 11.75 -14.61 -15.75
CA VAL A 6 12.22 -14.08 -14.47
C VAL A 6 11.04 -14.11 -13.50
N LYS A 7 11.16 -14.92 -12.43
CA LYS A 7 10.19 -14.89 -11.34
C LYS A 7 10.16 -13.48 -10.74
N PRO A 8 8.98 -12.82 -10.68
CA PRO A 8 8.87 -11.54 -10.00
C PRO A 8 9.38 -11.66 -8.57
N ASN A 9 10.23 -10.72 -8.15
CA ASN A 9 10.70 -10.67 -6.78
C ASN A 9 9.95 -9.56 -6.01
N LYS A 10 10.25 -9.45 -4.72
CA LYS A 10 9.67 -8.47 -3.81
C LYS A 10 9.74 -7.03 -4.34
N ILE A 11 10.86 -6.65 -4.96
CA ILE A 11 11.08 -5.31 -5.52
C ILE A 11 10.15 -5.08 -6.72
N CYS A 12 9.96 -6.08 -7.58
CA CYS A 12 9.05 -5.99 -8.73
C CYS A 12 7.61 -5.71 -8.26
N TYR A 13 7.13 -6.44 -7.26
CA TYR A 13 5.78 -6.25 -6.72
C TYR A 13 5.61 -4.88 -6.05
N ALA A 14 6.53 -4.48 -5.17
CA ALA A 14 6.48 -3.17 -4.52
C ALA A 14 6.49 -2.01 -5.55
N SER A 15 7.33 -2.12 -6.59
CA SER A 15 7.40 -1.14 -7.68
C SER A 15 6.10 -1.07 -8.48
N LEU A 16 5.45 -2.21 -8.73
CA LEU A 16 4.16 -2.26 -9.42
C LEU A 16 3.04 -1.63 -8.58
N ILE A 17 3.02 -1.86 -7.27
CA ILE A 17 2.04 -1.25 -6.36
C ILE A 17 2.23 0.27 -6.34
N ASP A 18 3.47 0.75 -6.21
CA ASP A 18 3.81 2.17 -6.27
C ASP A 18 3.41 2.82 -7.61
N ALA A 19 3.67 2.13 -8.73
CA ALA A 19 3.21 2.59 -10.04
C ALA A 19 1.68 2.67 -10.13
N CYS A 20 0.96 1.69 -9.59
CA CYS A 20 -0.51 1.72 -9.52
C CYS A 20 -1.01 2.88 -8.63
N SER A 21 -0.35 3.14 -7.50
CA SER A 21 -0.64 4.29 -6.63
C SER A 21 -0.52 5.60 -7.40
N LYS A 22 0.63 5.83 -8.04
CA LYS A 22 0.91 7.04 -8.83
C LYS A 22 -0.06 7.22 -10.00
N ALA A 23 -0.49 6.11 -10.61
CA ALA A 23 -1.49 6.08 -11.66
C ALA A 23 -2.95 6.19 -11.16
N ARG A 24 -3.18 6.32 -9.84
CA ARG A 24 -4.51 6.36 -9.19
C ARG A 24 -5.37 5.12 -9.45
N GLN A 25 -4.74 3.96 -9.60
CA GLN A 25 -5.38 2.68 -9.88
C GLN A 25 -5.41 1.81 -8.62
N VAL A 26 -6.19 2.23 -7.62
CA VAL A 26 -6.23 1.60 -6.29
C VAL A 26 -6.62 0.12 -6.36
N ASP A 27 -7.60 -0.25 -7.17
CA ASP A 27 -8.03 -1.65 -7.31
C ASP A 27 -6.91 -2.54 -7.88
N ARG A 28 -6.12 -1.99 -8.82
CA ARG A 28 -4.95 -2.70 -9.35
C ARG A 28 -3.84 -2.80 -8.31
N ALA A 29 -3.64 -1.78 -7.48
CA ALA A 29 -2.68 -1.85 -6.38
C ALA A 29 -3.03 -3.00 -5.40
N PHE A 30 -4.32 -3.13 -5.02
CA PHE A 30 -4.79 -4.26 -4.20
C PHE A 30 -4.65 -5.60 -4.92
N THR A 31 -4.95 -5.66 -6.21
CA THR A 31 -4.79 -6.88 -7.01
C THR A 31 -3.33 -7.34 -7.04
N VAL A 32 -2.39 -6.40 -7.20
CA VAL A 32 -0.94 -6.69 -7.19
C VAL A 32 -0.48 -7.14 -5.80
N MET A 33 -0.96 -6.51 -4.72
CA MET A 33 -0.69 -6.94 -3.35
C MET A 33 -1.20 -8.37 -3.08
N ALA A 34 -2.41 -8.70 -3.55
CA ALA A 34 -2.98 -10.04 -3.42
C ALA A 34 -2.15 -11.07 -4.21
N LEU A 35 -1.72 -10.74 -5.43
CA LEU A 35 -0.88 -11.59 -6.24
C LEU A 35 0.49 -11.84 -5.59
N MET A 36 1.10 -10.81 -5.00
CA MET A 36 2.35 -10.94 -4.24
C MET A 36 2.24 -11.98 -3.12
N LYS A 37 1.16 -11.91 -2.32
CA LYS A 37 0.87 -12.88 -1.25
C LYS A 37 0.56 -14.27 -1.80
N GLN A 38 -0.19 -14.36 -2.91
CA GLN A 38 -0.50 -15.62 -3.58
C GLN A 38 0.77 -16.35 -4.04
N ASP A 39 1.73 -15.59 -4.58
CA ASP A 39 3.05 -16.08 -4.98
C ASP A 39 3.97 -16.38 -3.79
N LYS A 40 3.46 -16.34 -2.55
CA LYS A 40 4.18 -16.58 -1.30
C LYS A 40 5.35 -15.62 -1.08
N ILE A 41 5.27 -14.42 -1.65
CA ILE A 41 6.23 -13.34 -1.40
C ILE A 41 5.63 -12.44 -0.33
N LEU A 42 6.33 -12.29 0.80
CA LEU A 42 5.86 -11.48 1.91
C LEU A 42 5.95 -9.98 1.56
N PRO A 43 4.84 -9.22 1.65
CA PRO A 43 4.88 -7.77 1.60
C PRO A 43 5.82 -7.21 2.67
N ASP A 44 6.49 -6.12 2.36
CA ASP A 44 7.20 -5.33 3.35
C ASP A 44 6.56 -3.96 3.55
N ILE A 45 7.16 -3.21 4.47
CA ILE A 45 6.73 -1.86 4.80
C ILE A 45 6.65 -0.95 3.56
N PHE A 46 7.51 -1.14 2.55
CA PHE A 46 7.44 -0.37 1.31
C PHE A 46 6.20 -0.71 0.48
N ALA A 47 5.89 -2.00 0.30
CA ALA A 47 4.67 -2.42 -0.39
C ALA A 47 3.40 -1.92 0.33
N TYR A 48 3.38 -1.99 1.67
CA TYR A 48 2.27 -1.49 2.47
C TYR A 48 2.12 0.03 2.38
N ASN A 49 3.22 0.79 2.53
CA ASN A 49 3.20 2.26 2.43
C ASN A 49 2.72 2.72 1.05
N ALA A 50 3.12 2.02 -0.03
CA ALA A 50 2.63 2.30 -1.37
C ALA A 50 1.12 2.03 -1.52
N LEU A 51 0.60 0.98 -0.87
CA LEU A 51 -0.83 0.67 -0.86
C LEU A 51 -1.65 1.71 -0.06
N ILE A 52 -1.11 2.19 1.07
CA ILE A 52 -1.71 3.30 1.85
C ILE A 52 -1.77 4.57 1.01
N ASP A 53 -0.69 4.94 0.31
CA ASP A 53 -0.70 6.10 -0.59
C ASP A 53 -1.74 5.95 -1.72
N ALA A 54 -1.90 4.74 -2.28
CA ALA A 54 -2.93 4.46 -3.28
C ALA A 54 -4.35 4.70 -2.71
N CYS A 55 -4.61 4.21 -1.49
CA CYS A 55 -5.88 4.46 -0.78
C CYS A 55 -6.11 5.96 -0.56
N GLY A 56 -5.08 6.68 -0.09
CA GLY A 56 -5.16 8.12 0.13
C GLY A 56 -5.42 8.93 -1.13
N ARG A 57 -4.81 8.57 -2.27
CA ARG A 57 -5.09 9.19 -3.57
C ARG A 57 -6.51 8.93 -4.08
N ALA A 58 -7.09 7.79 -3.70
CA ALA A 58 -8.47 7.43 -3.97
C ALA A 58 -9.47 7.96 -2.93
N LYS A 59 -9.01 8.69 -1.90
CA LYS A 59 -9.82 9.15 -0.76
C LYS A 59 -10.50 8.02 0.04
N LEU A 60 -9.91 6.83 0.02
CA LEU A 60 -10.38 5.66 0.77
C LEU A 60 -9.65 5.59 2.12
N VAL A 61 -9.94 6.54 3.02
CA VAL A 61 -9.21 6.67 4.29
C VAL A 61 -9.40 5.44 5.18
N ASP A 62 -10.61 4.90 5.26
CA ASP A 62 -10.87 3.66 6.03
C ASP A 62 -9.93 2.52 5.63
N LYS A 63 -9.82 2.27 4.32
CA LYS A 63 -8.92 1.25 3.79
C LYS A 63 -7.44 1.56 4.07
N ALA A 64 -7.06 2.83 4.09
CA ALA A 64 -5.70 3.20 4.43
C ALA A 64 -5.34 2.80 5.88
N PHE A 65 -6.27 2.99 6.82
CA PHE A 65 -6.11 2.55 8.21
C PHE A 65 -6.22 1.03 8.37
N GLU A 66 -7.10 0.35 7.63
CA GLU A 66 -7.15 -1.12 7.58
C GLU A 66 -5.79 -1.71 7.17
N VAL A 67 -5.12 -1.10 6.18
CA VAL A 67 -3.78 -1.52 5.74
C VAL A 67 -2.73 -1.28 6.84
N LYS A 68 -2.83 -0.19 7.61
CA LYS A 68 -1.96 0.04 8.79
C LYS A 68 -2.16 -1.05 9.84
N GLU A 69 -3.40 -1.44 10.13
CA GLU A 69 -3.67 -2.55 11.04
C GLU A 69 -3.14 -3.88 10.49
N GLU A 70 -3.15 -4.07 9.17
CA GLU A 70 -2.54 -5.22 8.53
C GLU A 70 -1.00 -5.27 8.71
N ILE A 71 -0.32 -4.12 8.70
CA ILE A 71 1.12 -4.01 9.00
C ILE A 71 1.39 -4.55 10.42
N VAL A 72 0.59 -4.11 11.40
CA VAL A 72 0.70 -4.54 12.80
C VAL A 72 0.40 -6.04 12.94
N GLY A 73 -0.68 -6.52 12.34
CA GLY A 73 -1.05 -7.94 12.33
C GLY A 73 -0.03 -8.84 11.64
N SER A 74 0.75 -8.30 10.70
CA SER A 74 1.87 -8.98 10.04
C SER A 74 3.16 -8.99 10.85
N GLY A 75 3.17 -8.42 12.07
CA GLY A 75 4.34 -8.34 12.94
C GLY A 75 5.32 -7.22 12.58
N PHE A 76 4.97 -6.33 11.65
CA PHE A 76 5.77 -5.15 11.33
C PHE A 76 5.33 -3.96 12.18
N LYS A 77 6.25 -3.04 12.44
CA LYS A 77 5.92 -1.74 13.05
C LYS A 77 5.66 -0.73 11.94
N PRO A 78 4.51 -0.01 11.95
CA PRO A 78 4.33 1.19 11.17
C PRO A 78 5.53 2.13 11.34
N ASP A 79 6.05 2.66 10.23
CA ASP A 79 7.22 3.53 10.24
C ASP A 79 6.85 4.98 9.91
N LYS A 80 7.85 5.86 9.86
CA LYS A 80 7.64 7.27 9.47
C LYS A 80 6.95 7.39 8.11
N GLY A 81 7.27 6.50 7.17
CA GLY A 81 6.63 6.45 5.85
C GLY A 81 5.14 6.12 5.95
N THR A 82 4.77 5.17 6.81
CA THR A 82 3.37 4.79 7.06
C THR A 82 2.56 5.98 7.55
N PHE A 83 3.02 6.67 8.60
CA PHE A 83 2.30 7.80 9.17
C PHE A 83 2.24 9.00 8.21
N ASN A 84 3.32 9.29 7.47
CA ASN A 84 3.30 10.33 6.45
C ASN A 84 2.27 10.03 5.35
N ALA A 85 2.15 8.77 4.93
CA ALA A 85 1.17 8.35 3.93
C ALA A 85 -0.28 8.48 4.47
N LEU A 86 -0.53 8.11 5.74
CA LEU A 86 -1.83 8.28 6.40
C LEU A 86 -2.23 9.75 6.54
N ILE A 87 -1.33 10.61 7.03
CA ILE A 87 -1.57 12.06 7.13
C ILE A 87 -1.92 12.64 5.75
N SER A 88 -1.17 12.24 4.71
CA SER A 88 -1.46 12.66 3.34
C SER A 88 -2.82 12.17 2.85
N ALA A 89 -3.21 10.93 3.18
CA ALA A 89 -4.52 10.37 2.87
C ALA A 89 -5.65 11.18 3.54
N CYS A 90 -5.55 11.43 4.84
CA CYS A 90 -6.50 12.24 5.61
C CYS A 90 -6.64 13.64 5.04
N GLY A 91 -5.52 14.32 4.73
CA GLY A 91 -5.53 15.64 4.12
C GLY A 91 -6.23 15.68 2.75
N ARG A 92 -6.02 14.66 1.92
CA ARG A 92 -6.69 14.54 0.59
C ARG A 92 -8.19 14.26 0.70
N ALA A 93 -8.61 13.55 1.74
CA ALA A 93 -10.00 13.25 2.02
C ALA A 93 -10.74 14.35 2.81
N ARG A 94 -10.00 15.33 3.36
CA ARG A 94 -10.50 16.35 4.29
C ARG A 94 -11.00 15.77 5.63
N ASP A 95 -10.46 14.61 6.02
CA ASP A 95 -10.73 13.94 7.29
C ASP A 95 -9.55 14.15 8.24
N LEU A 96 -9.37 15.41 8.66
CA LEU A 96 -8.26 15.81 9.53
C LEU A 96 -8.31 15.20 10.95
N PRO A 97 -9.47 15.04 11.60
CA PRO A 97 -9.53 14.44 12.94
C PRO A 97 -8.88 13.06 12.98
N ARG A 98 -9.05 12.27 11.93
CA ARG A 98 -8.49 10.92 11.83
C ARG A 98 -6.99 10.88 11.63
N ALA A 99 -6.35 11.98 11.22
CA ALA A 99 -4.88 12.04 11.12
C ALA A 99 -4.17 11.95 12.49
N TYR A 100 -4.91 12.07 13.59
CA TYR A 100 -4.40 12.03 14.96
C TYR A 100 -4.63 10.68 15.69
N GLU A 101 -5.28 9.70 15.03
CA GLU A 101 -5.38 8.30 15.50
C GLU A 101 -4.11 7.49 15.21
#